data_AF-A0A3R6VFC4-F1
#
_entry.id   AF-A0A3R6VFC4-F1
#
_cell.length_a   1.000
_cell.length_b   1.000
_cell.length_c   1.000
_cell.angle_alpha   90.00
_cell.angle_beta   90.00
_cell.angle_gamma   90.00
#
_symmetry.space_group_name_H-M   'P 1'
#
loop_
_entity.id
_entity.type
_entity.pdbx_description
1 polymer ?
#
loop_
_entity_poly.entity_id
_entity_poly.type
_entity_poly.pdbx_seq_one_letter_code
_entity_poly.pdbx_strand_id
1 'polypeptide(L)'
;MEQIRIKVETAVLEARADAVEQKIKNVRQRFVKIGETVANSRSYWEGDANDAHRREYQEYQEEIAEALSRFQENVTDLRRIAGIYREADQAANELNHDLPADIIL
;
A
#
# COMPACT_ATOMS: atom_id res chain seq x y z
N MET A 1 13.26 6.73 29.53
CA MET A 1 12.21 6.36 28.56
C MET A 1 12.55 4.98 28.04
N GLU A 2 11.75 3.97 28.38
CA GLU A 2 11.98 2.61 27.88
C GLU A 2 11.74 2.56 26.37
N GLN A 3 12.70 1.99 25.63
CA GLN A 3 12.62 1.83 24.19
C GLN A 3 11.72 0.64 23.87
N ILE A 4 10.47 0.90 23.48
CA ILE A 4 9.52 -0.14 23.07
C ILE A 4 10.04 -0.78 21.78
N ARG A 5 10.43 -2.06 21.84
CA ARG A 5 10.79 -2.88 20.67
C ARG A 5 9.61 -3.76 20.27
N ILE A 6 8.96 -3.44 19.16
CA ILE A 6 7.91 -4.27 18.58
C ILE A 6 8.56 -5.22 17.57
N LYS A 7 8.79 -6.47 17.97
CA LYS A 7 9.19 -7.52 17.01
C LYS A 7 8.00 -7.90 16.16
N VAL A 8 8.07 -7.60 14.86
CA VAL A 8 7.12 -8.07 13.87
C VAL A 8 7.86 -8.96 12.89
N GLU A 9 7.27 -10.10 12.55
CA GLU A 9 7.83 -10.99 11.54
C GLU A 9 7.79 -10.30 10.17
N THR A 10 8.94 -10.17 9.52
CA THR A 10 9.09 -9.46 8.24
C THR A 10 8.20 -10.06 7.15
N ALA A 11 8.04 -11.38 7.12
CA ALA A 11 7.15 -12.09 6.20
C ALA A 11 5.68 -11.65 6.36
N VAL A 12 5.22 -11.35 7.58
CA VAL A 12 3.87 -10.85 7.83
C VAL A 12 3.72 -9.43 7.29
N LEU A 13 4.72 -8.56 7.47
CA LEU A 13 4.71 -7.20 6.92
C LEU A 13 4.63 -7.22 5.39
N GLU A 14 5.42 -8.07 4.73
CA GLU A 14 5.41 -8.20 3.27
C GLU A 14 4.08 -8.76 2.76
N ALA A 15 3.57 -9.83 3.37
CA ALA A 15 2.29 -10.41 2.98
C ALA A 15 1.13 -9.41 3.12
N ARG A 16 1.17 -8.55 4.15
CA ARG A 16 0.17 -7.48 4.33
C ARG A 16 0.33 -6.37 3.32
N ALA A 17 1.57 -5.96 3.02
CA ALA A 17 1.85 -4.97 1.98
C ALA A 17 1.32 -5.43 0.61
N ASP A 18 1.56 -6.69 0.25
CA ASP A 18 1.09 -7.27 -1.01
C ASP A 18 -0.45 -7.35 -1.07
N ALA A 19 -1.09 -7.76 0.03
CA ALA A 19 -2.54 -7.81 0.10
C ALA A 19 -3.19 -6.42 -0.07
N VAL A 20 -2.58 -5.38 0.50
CA VAL A 20 -3.04 -3.98 0.34
C VAL A 20 -2.80 -3.51 -1.10
N GLU A 21 -1.65 -3.79 -1.70
CA GLU A 21 -1.32 -3.44 -3.08
C GLU A 21 -2.32 -4.05 -4.08
N GLN A 22 -2.70 -5.32 -3.89
CA GLN A 22 -3.74 -5.95 -4.72
C GLN A 22 -5.11 -5.28 -4.56
N LYS A 23 -5.48 -4.87 -3.35
CA LYS A 23 -6.74 -4.13 -3.12
C LYS A 23 -6.72 -2.77 -3.79
N ILE A 24 -5.61 -2.02 -3.70
CA ILE A 24 -5.43 -0.73 -4.38
C ILE A 24 -5.62 -0.90 -5.89
N LYS A 25 -4.99 -1.91 -6.49
CA LYS A 25 -5.12 -2.22 -7.92
C LYS A 25 -6.56 -2.50 -8.30
N ASN A 26 -7.26 -3.31 -7.52
CA ASN A 26 -8.66 -3.66 -7.77
C ASN A 26 -9.60 -2.44 -7.66
N VAL A 27 -9.41 -1.57 -6.67
CA VAL A 27 -10.22 -0.35 -6.53
C VAL A 27 -9.98 0.59 -7.71
N ARG A 28 -8.72 0.80 -8.11
CA ARG A 28 -8.38 1.63 -9.27
C ARG A 28 -9.06 1.12 -10.54
N GLN A 29 -9.01 -0.19 -10.79
CA GLN A 29 -9.66 -0.80 -11.96
C GLN A 29 -11.19 -0.64 -11.93
N ARG A 30 -11.82 -0.76 -10.76
CA ARG A 30 -13.27 -0.53 -10.61
C ARG A 30 -13.64 0.91 -10.92
N PHE A 31 -12.85 1.88 -10.45
CA PHE A 31 -13.08 3.29 -10.75
C PHE A 31 -12.98 3.61 -12.24
N VAL A 32 -11.96 3.10 -12.91
CA VAL A 32 -11.83 3.24 -14.37
C VAL A 32 -13.08 2.73 -15.09
N LYS A 33 -13.59 1.55 -14.71
CA LYS A 33 -14.81 0.98 -15.29
C LYS A 33 -16.07 1.81 -15.03
N ILE A 34 -16.17 2.43 -13.85
CA ILE A 34 -17.28 3.35 -13.54
C ILE A 34 -17.19 4.57 -14.48
N GLY A 35 -16.00 5.16 -14.63
CA GLY A 35 -15.78 6.29 -15.53
C GLY A 35 -16.09 5.97 -16.99
N GLU A 36 -15.69 4.79 -17.48
CA GLU A 36 -16.04 4.31 -18.81
C GLU A 36 -17.56 4.17 -18.97
N THR A 37 -18.26 3.65 -17.96
CA THR A 37 -19.73 3.49 -17.98
C THR A 37 -20.43 4.85 -18.01
N VAL A 38 -19.98 5.81 -17.19
CA VAL A 38 -20.48 7.20 -17.16
C VAL A 38 -20.18 7.93 -18.48
N ALA A 39 -19.03 7.67 -19.10
CA ALA A 39 -18.71 8.26 -20.40
C ALA A 39 -19.60 7.70 -21.53
N ASN A 40 -19.91 6.40 -21.46
CA ASN A 40 -20.71 5.69 -22.45
C ASN A 40 -22.23 5.89 -22.28
N SER A 41 -22.70 6.41 -21.14
CA SER A 41 -24.13 6.71 -20.93
C SER A 41 -24.64 7.94 -21.70
N ARG A 42 -23.79 8.57 -22.52
CA ARG A 42 -24.09 9.72 -23.39
C ARG A 42 -25.37 9.59 -24.22
N SER A 43 -25.74 8.38 -24.66
CA SER A 43 -26.96 8.20 -25.48
C SER A 43 -28.25 8.07 -24.68
N TYR A 44 -28.17 7.90 -23.35
CA TYR A 44 -29.36 7.64 -22.53
C TYR A 44 -29.95 8.92 -21.95
N TRP A 45 -29.13 9.88 -21.50
CA TRP A 45 -29.60 11.13 -20.88
C TRP A 45 -29.03 12.38 -21.58
N GLU A 46 -29.85 13.04 -22.40
CA GLU A 46 -29.61 14.40 -22.90
C GLU A 46 -30.20 15.41 -21.88
N GLY A 47 -29.37 16.27 -21.28
CA GLY A 47 -29.80 17.35 -20.37
C GLY A 47 -28.96 17.52 -19.08
N ASP A 48 -29.32 18.52 -18.26
CA ASP A 48 -28.59 18.98 -17.05
C ASP A 48 -28.21 17.88 -16.04
N ALA A 49 -28.99 16.79 -15.96
CA ALA A 49 -28.71 15.65 -15.09
C ALA A 49 -27.44 14.88 -15.49
N ASN A 50 -27.07 14.90 -16.78
CA ASN A 50 -25.88 14.24 -17.29
C ASN A 50 -24.59 14.99 -16.88
N ASP A 51 -24.67 16.32 -16.80
CA ASP A 51 -23.54 17.15 -16.36
C ASP A 51 -23.34 17.09 -14.84
N ALA A 52 -24.43 16.96 -14.08
CA ALA A 52 -24.36 16.74 -12.63
C ALA A 52 -23.60 15.46 -12.26
N HIS A 53 -23.95 14.31 -12.88
CA HIS A 53 -23.27 13.03 -12.58
C HIS A 53 -21.82 12.98 -13.06
N ARG A 54 -21.47 13.69 -14.15
CA ARG A 54 -20.07 13.82 -14.58
C ARG A 54 -19.25 14.62 -13.57
N ARG A 55 -19.82 15.71 -13.05
CA ARG A 55 -19.15 16.55 -12.06
C ARG A 55 -18.93 15.79 -10.75
N GLU A 56 -19.97 15.09 -10.29
CA GLU A 56 -19.91 14.23 -9.10
C GLU A 56 -18.88 13.09 -9.28
N TYR A 57 -18.84 12.43 -10.44
CA TYR A 57 -17.83 11.42 -10.74
C TYR A 57 -16.40 12.01 -10.74
N GLN A 58 -16.20 13.21 -11.27
CA GLN A 58 -14.90 13.90 -11.25
C GLN A 58 -14.45 14.22 -9.82
N GLU A 59 -15.36 14.72 -8.98
CA GLU A 59 -15.08 15.00 -7.56
C GLU A 59 -14.65 13.72 -6.83
N TYR A 60 -15.40 12.63 -6.98
CA TYR A 60 -15.03 11.34 -6.38
C TYR A 60 -13.74 10.75 -6.95
N GLN A 61 -13.43 10.99 -8.22
CA GLN A 61 -12.20 10.50 -8.83
C GLN A 61 -10.96 11.11 -8.15
N GLU A 62 -10.99 12.39 -7.81
CA GLU A 62 -9.89 13.08 -7.13
C GLU A 62 -9.70 12.57 -5.70
N GLU A 63 -10.79 12.51 -4.91
CA GLU A 63 -10.74 12.01 -3.53
C GLU A 63 -10.21 10.57 -3.45
N ILE A 64 -10.61 9.74 -4.41
CA ILE A 64 -10.21 8.33 -4.43
C ILE A 64 -8.79 8.17 -4.93
N ALA A 65 -8.34 9.00 -5.86
CA ALA A 65 -6.92 9.04 -6.23
C ALA A 65 -6.04 9.40 -5.02
N GLU A 66 -6.46 10.38 -4.21
CA GLU A 66 -5.75 10.77 -2.99
C GLU A 66 -5.73 9.62 -1.96
N ALA A 67 -6.89 9.02 -1.68
CA ALA A 67 -6.98 7.89 -0.75
C ALA A 67 -6.10 6.71 -1.18
N LEU A 68 -6.12 6.37 -2.47
CA LEU A 68 -5.27 5.31 -3.02
C LEU A 68 -3.78 5.66 -2.93
N SER A 69 -3.40 6.93 -3.08
CA SER A 69 -2.02 7.39 -2.89
C SER A 69 -1.55 7.15 -1.45
N ARG A 70 -2.36 7.54 -0.45
CA ARG A 70 -2.05 7.31 0.96
C ARG A 70 -1.93 5.81 1.28
N PHE A 71 -2.78 4.96 0.70
CA PHE A 71 -2.63 3.51 0.87
C PHE A 71 -1.34 2.98 0.21
N GLN A 72 -0.92 3.54 -0.93
CA GLN A 72 0.34 3.18 -1.58
C GLN A 72 1.57 3.60 -0.73
N GLU A 73 1.49 4.74 -0.04
CA GLU A 73 2.53 5.14 0.92
C GLU A 73 2.65 4.13 2.06
N ASN A 74 1.53 3.69 2.64
CA ASN A 74 1.53 2.65 3.68
C ASN A 74 2.17 1.33 3.20
N VAL A 75 1.92 0.92 1.95
CA VAL A 75 2.59 -0.26 1.34
C VAL A 75 4.11 -0.06 1.30
N THR A 76 4.54 1.12 0.89
CA THR A 76 5.97 1.49 0.80
C THR A 76 6.63 1.46 2.18
N ASP A 77 5.95 1.98 3.20
CA ASP A 77 6.47 2.02 4.57
C ASP A 77 6.55 0.62 5.19
N LEU A 78 5.55 -0.24 4.99
CA LEU A 78 5.60 -1.63 5.45
C LEU A 78 6.77 -2.40 4.84
N ARG A 79 7.02 -2.21 3.53
CA ARG A 79 8.16 -2.81 2.84
C ARG A 79 9.49 -2.25 3.34
N ARG A 80 9.57 -0.94 3.62
CA ARG A 80 10.76 -0.31 4.22
C ARG A 80 11.08 -0.89 5.60
N ILE A 81 10.08 -1.04 6.46
CA ILE A 81 10.25 -1.63 7.80
C ILE A 81 10.76 -3.07 7.68
N ALA A 82 10.15 -3.87 6.79
CA ALA A 82 10.59 -5.25 6.56
C ALA A 82 12.05 -5.33 6.08
N GLY A 83 12.46 -4.42 5.20
CA GLY A 83 13.84 -4.30 4.72
C GLY A 83 14.83 -3.97 5.84
N ILE A 84 14.55 -2.93 6.65
CA ILE A 84 15.39 -2.53 7.78
C ILE A 84 15.59 -3.70 8.76
N TYR A 85 14.54 -4.46 9.06
CA TYR A 85 14.63 -5.63 9.94
C TYR A 85 15.52 -6.72 9.35
N ARG A 86 15.42 -6.99 8.05
CA ARG A 86 16.24 -8.01 7.37
C ARG A 86 17.71 -7.64 7.40
N GLU A 87 18.05 -6.38 7.11
CA GLU A 87 19.42 -5.87 7.15
C GLU A 87 20.00 -5.96 8.57
N ALA A 88 19.22 -5.59 9.59
CA ALA A 88 19.64 -5.70 10.98
C ALA A 88 19.90 -7.15 11.42
N ASP A 89 19.04 -8.09 11.01
CA ASP A 89 19.22 -9.52 11.30
C ASP A 89 20.44 -10.10 10.57
N GLN A 90 20.70 -9.69 9.33
CA GLN A 90 21.90 -10.09 8.59
C GLN A 90 23.17 -9.59 9.28
N ALA A 91 23.23 -8.30 9.63
CA ALA A 91 24.38 -7.72 10.33
C ALA A 91 24.62 -8.38 11.70
N ALA A 92 23.55 -8.72 12.42
CA ALA A 92 23.66 -9.45 13.69
C ALA A 92 24.19 -10.87 13.50
N ASN A 93 23.75 -11.58 12.44
CA ASN A 93 24.25 -12.92 12.13
C ASN A 93 25.71 -12.91 11.66
N GLU A 94 26.12 -11.93 10.86
CA GLU A 94 27.52 -11.71 10.47
C GLU A 94 28.39 -11.44 11.70
N LEU A 95 27.97 -10.54 12.59
CA LEU A 95 28.67 -10.27 13.86
C LEU A 95 28.77 -11.51 14.75
N ASN A 96 27.71 -12.32 14.83
CA ASN A 96 27.72 -13.58 15.58
C ASN A 96 28.63 -14.65 14.96
N HIS A 97 28.81 -14.66 13.64
CA HIS A 97 29.77 -15.54 12.97
C HIS A 97 31.22 -15.06 13.14
N ASP A 98 31.45 -13.75 13.18
CA ASP A 98 32.77 -13.15 13.41
C ASP A 98 33.22 -13.22 14.88
N LEU A 99 32.28 -13.41 15.81
CA LEU A 99 32.59 -13.71 17.20
C LEU A 99 33.09 -15.16 17.29
N PRO A 100 34.36 -15.41 17.70
CA PRO A 100 34.86 -16.76 17.88
C PRO A 100 33.98 -17.47 18.92
N ALA A 101 33.51 -18.68 18.59
CA ALA A 101 32.67 -19.52 19.45
C ALA A 101 33.39 -20.03 20.73
N ASP A 102 34.51 -19.41 21.10
CA ASP A 102 35.53 -20.01 21.93
C ASP A 102 35.90 -19.10 23.09
N ILE A 103 34.95 -18.87 24.00
CA ILE A 103 35.26 -18.55 25.40
C ILE A 103 34.17 -19.14 26.31
N ILE A 104 34.30 -20.43 26.65
CA ILE A 104 34.22 -20.90 28.05
C ILE A 104 35.26 -22.03 28.19
N LEU A 105 36.37 -21.71 28.87
CA LEU A 105 37.35 -22.65 29.44
C LEU A 105 36.82 -23.21 30.77
#